data_AF-A0A7C3DQU6-F1
#
_entry.id   AF-A0A7C3DQU6-F1
#
_cell.length_a   1.000
_cell.length_b   1.000
_cell.length_c   1.000
_cell.angle_alpha   90.00
_cell.angle_beta   90.00
_cell.angle_gamma   90.00
#
_symmetry.space_group_name_H-M   'P 1'
#
loop_
_entity.id
_entity.type
_entity.pdbx_description
1 polymer ?
#
loop_
_entity_poly.entity_id
_entity_poly.type
_entity_poly.pdbx_seq_one_letter_code
_entity_poly.pdbx_strand_id
1 'polypeptide(L)'
;MKPLLIGIIILYAVSAGGQTLQLPARLPAAPAGTQIISMLTPLSLTAREDSIFSQVVQGNVPDFMRTLVLVTDTEIISSSPVVVAYYVLPDYLALGCDTDYFLCPMTPLLAQRIANFTGTTMPTRKMVNQIWQQAPCKLAPQTIAPSPQMTTVPVFADHNSMVWTSRSAQLATHPLGSLTGGDKKDVVISNIIYGFPAPGRVVIYGWHYLSGTPIQPLYNGHEET
;
A
#
# COMPACT_ATOMS: atom_id res chain seq x y z
N MET A 1 6.33 59.99 -20.07
CA MET A 1 6.99 58.67 -20.15
C MET A 1 6.84 58.00 -18.79
N LYS A 2 6.06 56.91 -18.66
CA LYS A 2 5.90 56.16 -17.40
C LYS A 2 6.85 54.96 -17.43
N PRO A 3 7.72 54.76 -16.44
CA PRO A 3 8.59 53.59 -16.40
C PRO A 3 7.75 52.35 -16.05
N LEU A 4 7.89 51.30 -16.87
CA LEU A 4 7.29 49.99 -16.63
C LEU A 4 8.24 49.21 -15.72
N LEU A 5 7.85 48.95 -14.47
CA LEU A 5 8.58 48.05 -13.59
C LEU A 5 8.22 46.61 -13.95
N ILE A 6 9.20 45.84 -14.45
CA ILE A 6 9.08 44.40 -14.64
C ILE A 6 9.59 43.73 -13.37
N GLY A 7 8.67 43.19 -12.57
CA GLY A 7 9.01 42.36 -11.41
C GLY A 7 9.32 40.94 -11.84
N ILE A 8 10.55 40.49 -11.62
CA ILE A 8 10.93 39.08 -11.78
C ILE A 8 10.45 38.33 -10.53
N ILE A 9 9.47 37.46 -10.69
CA ILE A 9 9.05 36.52 -9.64
C ILE A 9 10.01 35.32 -9.71
N ILE A 10 10.93 35.22 -8.75
CA ILE A 10 11.74 34.02 -8.55
C ILE A 10 10.89 33.04 -7.73
N LEU A 11 10.31 32.04 -8.41
CA LEU A 11 9.67 30.90 -7.76
C LEU A 11 10.76 30.00 -7.20
N TYR A 12 10.99 30.08 -5.88
CA TYR A 12 11.76 29.06 -5.17
C TYR A 12 10.93 27.78 -5.16
N ALA A 13 11.40 26.76 -5.88
CA ALA A 13 10.94 25.39 -5.69
C ALA A 13 11.42 24.93 -4.31
N VAL A 14 10.60 25.14 -3.28
CA VAL A 14 10.78 24.46 -2.00
C VAL A 14 10.54 22.98 -2.29
N SER A 15 11.61 22.18 -2.32
CA SER A 15 11.46 20.73 -2.26
C SER A 15 10.84 20.41 -0.91
N ALA A 16 9.51 20.24 -0.88
CA ALA A 16 8.85 19.65 0.27
C ALA A 16 9.46 18.26 0.45
N GLY A 17 10.29 18.09 1.48
CA GLY A 17 10.82 16.77 1.82
C GLY A 17 9.64 15.85 2.06
N GLY A 18 9.53 14.77 1.26
CA GLY A 18 8.48 13.78 1.45
C GLY A 18 8.57 13.19 2.86
N GLN A 19 7.42 12.93 3.48
CA GLN A 19 7.40 12.20 4.75
C GLN A 19 8.03 10.82 4.52
N THR A 20 8.91 10.37 5.42
CA THR A 20 9.53 9.04 5.29
C THR A 20 8.88 8.03 6.21
N LEU A 21 8.75 6.79 5.74
CA LEU A 21 8.35 5.66 6.56
C LEU A 21 9.42 5.39 7.63
N GLN A 22 9.01 5.34 8.89
CA GLN A 22 9.91 5.16 10.02
C GLN A 22 10.33 3.68 10.14
N LEU A 23 11.46 3.34 9.53
CA LEU A 23 12.07 2.01 9.57
C LEU A 23 13.60 2.13 9.65
N PRO A 24 14.30 1.18 10.30
CA PRO A 24 15.75 1.09 10.20
C PRO A 24 16.21 0.98 8.74
N ALA A 25 17.48 1.33 8.48
CA ALA A 25 18.09 1.12 7.18
C ALA A 25 18.07 -0.38 6.82
N ARG A 26 17.79 -0.68 5.55
CA ARG A 26 17.81 -2.05 5.06
C ARG A 26 19.23 -2.62 5.18
N LEU A 27 19.36 -3.81 5.78
CA LEU A 27 20.66 -4.48 5.86
C LEU A 27 21.11 -4.94 4.45
N PRO A 28 22.40 -4.80 4.09
CA PRO A 28 22.90 -5.25 2.78
C PRO A 28 22.65 -6.74 2.51
N ALA A 29 22.72 -7.58 3.54
CA ALA A 29 22.49 -9.02 3.47
C ALA A 29 21.02 -9.43 3.65
N ALA A 30 20.08 -8.48 3.75
CA ALA A 30 18.67 -8.80 3.89
C ALA A 30 18.16 -9.54 2.62
N PRO A 31 17.28 -10.55 2.78
CA PRO A 31 16.82 -11.34 1.65
C PRO A 31 16.01 -10.50 0.66
N ALA A 32 16.13 -10.82 -0.62
CA ALA A 32 15.31 -10.26 -1.70
C ALA A 32 13.91 -10.92 -1.76
N GLY A 33 12.98 -10.34 -2.53
CA GLY A 33 11.60 -10.79 -2.61
C GLY A 33 11.43 -12.28 -2.91
N THR A 34 12.12 -12.80 -3.93
CA THR A 34 12.11 -14.23 -4.25
C THR A 34 12.59 -15.12 -3.11
N GLN A 35 13.64 -14.71 -2.39
CA GLN A 35 14.17 -15.45 -1.24
C GLN A 35 13.19 -15.44 -0.07
N ILE A 36 12.47 -14.33 0.13
CA ILE A 36 11.41 -14.23 1.14
C ILE A 36 10.26 -15.18 0.82
N ILE A 37 9.83 -15.25 -0.45
CA ILE A 37 8.79 -16.19 -0.88
C ILE A 37 9.21 -17.64 -0.52
N SER A 38 10.43 -18.04 -0.86
CA SER A 38 10.95 -19.39 -0.53
C SER A 38 11.00 -19.64 0.97
N MET A 39 11.45 -18.65 1.76
CA MET A 39 11.52 -18.73 3.21
C MET A 39 10.14 -18.86 3.88
N LEU A 40 9.13 -18.15 3.37
CA LEU A 40 7.79 -18.13 3.94
C LEU A 40 6.93 -19.32 3.52
N THR A 41 7.20 -19.91 2.35
CA THR A 41 6.41 -21.01 1.77
C THR A 41 6.16 -22.20 2.70
N PRO A 42 7.16 -22.73 3.43
CA PRO A 42 6.97 -23.91 4.29
C PRO A 42 6.37 -23.57 5.66
N LEU A 43 6.16 -22.29 5.99
CA LEU A 43 5.80 -21.87 7.34
C LEU A 43 4.29 -22.00 7.61
N SER A 44 3.95 -22.31 8.87
CA SER A 44 2.58 -22.15 9.37
C SER A 44 2.19 -20.67 9.39
N LEU A 45 0.89 -20.38 9.48
CA LEU A 45 0.37 -19.00 9.55
C LEU A 45 1.14 -18.14 10.57
N THR A 46 1.18 -18.58 11.83
CA THR A 46 1.85 -17.83 12.91
C THR A 46 3.34 -17.62 12.63
N ALA A 47 4.06 -18.67 12.23
CA ALA A 47 5.49 -18.55 11.93
C ALA A 47 5.76 -17.65 10.72
N ARG A 48 4.87 -17.65 9.72
CA ARG A 48 4.92 -16.76 8.56
C ARG A 48 4.74 -15.31 9.00
N GLU A 49 3.76 -15.01 9.84
CA GLU A 49 3.49 -13.64 10.31
C GLU A 49 4.62 -13.08 11.18
N ASP A 50 5.16 -13.90 12.09
CA ASP A 50 6.32 -13.50 12.90
C ASP A 50 7.56 -13.26 12.03
N SER A 51 7.76 -14.08 10.98
CA SER A 51 8.84 -13.89 10.02
C SER A 51 8.66 -12.60 9.21
N ILE A 52 7.46 -12.32 8.69
CA ILE A 52 7.12 -11.06 8.01
C ILE A 52 7.37 -9.86 8.93
N PHE A 53 6.88 -9.90 10.17
CA PHE A 53 7.09 -8.83 11.14
C PHE A 53 8.58 -8.57 11.38
N SER A 54 9.36 -9.64 11.56
CA SER A 54 10.81 -9.55 11.75
C SER A 54 11.53 -8.90 10.57
N GLN A 55 11.12 -9.21 9.32
CA GLN A 55 11.65 -8.55 8.13
C GLN A 55 11.36 -7.04 8.14
N VAL A 56 10.14 -6.63 8.48
CA VAL A 56 9.76 -5.22 8.55
C VAL A 56 10.55 -4.49 9.64
N VAL A 57 10.61 -5.03 10.85
CA VAL A 57 11.33 -4.41 11.98
C VAL A 57 12.82 -4.23 11.68
N GLN A 58 13.42 -5.15 10.91
CA GLN A 58 14.81 -5.05 10.45
C GLN A 58 14.99 -4.12 9.23
N GLY A 59 13.92 -3.50 8.74
CA GLY A 59 13.96 -2.60 7.60
C GLY A 59 14.09 -3.27 6.24
N ASN A 60 13.75 -4.56 6.09
CA ASN A 60 13.76 -5.24 4.79
C ASN A 60 12.54 -4.87 3.93
N VAL A 61 12.40 -3.58 3.67
CA VAL A 61 11.38 -2.96 2.82
C VAL A 61 12.13 -2.21 1.71
N PRO A 62 11.68 -2.28 0.44
CA PRO A 62 12.30 -1.56 -0.67
C PRO A 62 12.47 -0.06 -0.40
N ASP A 63 13.54 0.53 -0.90
CA ASP A 63 13.87 1.93 -0.64
C ASP A 63 12.86 2.88 -1.28
N PHE A 64 12.33 2.51 -2.46
CA PHE A 64 11.28 3.30 -3.12
C PHE A 64 9.99 3.43 -2.28
N MET A 65 9.71 2.50 -1.37
CA MET A 65 8.53 2.57 -0.49
C MET A 65 8.69 3.52 0.69
N ARG A 66 9.93 3.90 1.00
CA ARG A 66 10.24 4.69 2.20
C ARG A 66 9.88 6.16 2.03
N THR A 67 9.78 6.65 0.80
CA THR A 67 9.30 8.02 0.52
C THR A 67 7.79 7.97 0.37
N LEU A 68 7.06 8.53 1.33
CA LEU A 68 5.60 8.54 1.31
C LEU A 68 5.08 9.61 0.35
N VAL A 69 3.93 9.31 -0.25
CA VAL A 69 3.27 10.20 -1.21
C VAL A 69 2.17 10.98 -0.52
N LEU A 70 2.15 12.29 -0.73
CA LEU A 70 1.09 13.16 -0.24
C LEU A 70 -0.20 12.92 -1.04
N VAL A 71 -1.29 12.69 -0.32
CA VAL A 71 -2.66 12.65 -0.84
C VAL A 71 -3.43 13.77 -0.17
N THR A 72 -4.14 14.58 -0.96
CA THR A 72 -4.92 15.71 -0.45
C THR A 72 -6.35 15.62 -0.92
N ASP A 73 -7.30 15.97 -0.06
CA ASP A 73 -8.70 16.15 -0.46
C ASP A 73 -9.31 17.37 0.22
N THR A 74 -10.44 17.87 -0.29
CA THR A 74 -11.21 18.93 0.36
C THR A 74 -12.54 18.38 0.86
N GLU A 75 -12.74 18.48 2.16
CA GLU A 75 -13.91 17.96 2.85
C GLU A 75 -14.77 19.09 3.41
N ILE A 76 -16.09 18.89 3.46
CA ILE A 76 -16.97 19.82 4.17
C ILE A 76 -17.12 19.33 5.61
N ILE A 77 -16.56 20.08 6.56
CA ILE A 77 -16.67 19.82 8.00
C ILE A 77 -17.37 21.02 8.63
N SER A 78 -18.51 20.77 9.28
CA SER A 78 -19.34 21.83 9.88
C SER A 78 -19.62 22.99 8.92
N SER A 79 -20.03 22.65 7.68
CA SER A 79 -20.32 23.58 6.58
C SER A 79 -19.14 24.41 6.06
N SER A 80 -17.90 24.10 6.47
CA SER A 80 -16.70 24.78 5.98
C SER A 80 -15.82 23.82 5.17
N PRO A 81 -15.25 24.26 4.04
CA PRO A 81 -14.25 23.47 3.33
C PRO A 81 -12.97 23.38 4.16
N VAL A 82 -12.51 22.16 4.37
CA VAL A 82 -11.28 21.81 5.08
C VAL A 82 -10.42 20.97 4.15
N VAL A 83 -9.20 21.43 3.91
CA VAL A 83 -8.20 20.64 3.18
C VAL A 83 -7.65 19.59 4.14
N VAL A 84 -7.84 18.32 3.80
CA VAL A 84 -7.28 17.17 4.49
C VAL A 84 -6.07 16.69 3.70
N ALA A 85 -4.97 16.46 4.39
CA ALA A 85 -3.72 16.02 3.79
C ALA A 85 -3.15 14.87 4.62
N TYR A 86 -2.74 13.78 3.95
CA TYR A 86 -2.11 12.64 4.61
C TYR A 86 -1.11 11.97 3.65
N TYR A 87 -0.14 11.28 4.23
CA TYR A 87 0.90 10.59 3.48
C TYR A 87 0.63 9.09 3.44
N VAL A 88 0.88 8.47 2.29
CA VAL A 88 0.64 7.03 2.06
C VAL A 88 1.89 6.36 1.49
N LEU A 89 1.99 5.04 1.64
CA LEU A 89 2.96 4.28 0.87
C LEU A 89 2.66 4.44 -0.63
N PRO A 90 3.69 4.48 -1.49
CA PRO A 90 3.48 4.61 -2.94
C PRO A 90 2.83 3.38 -3.57
N ASP A 91 2.84 2.24 -2.88
CA ASP A 91 2.25 0.97 -3.29
C ASP A 91 1.96 0.10 -2.05
N TYR A 92 1.34 -1.06 -2.21
CA TYR A 92 1.12 -2.03 -1.14
C TYR A 92 2.46 -2.46 -0.51
N LEU A 93 2.49 -2.62 0.82
CA LEU A 93 3.70 -2.97 1.56
C LEU A 93 4.39 -4.22 0.95
N ALA A 94 5.67 -4.07 0.60
CA ALA A 94 6.50 -5.17 0.13
C ALA A 94 7.70 -5.40 1.04
N LEU A 95 8.24 -6.61 0.91
CA LEU A 95 9.52 -6.98 1.47
C LEU A 95 10.53 -7.27 0.35
N GLY A 96 11.81 -7.03 0.61
CA GLY A 96 12.90 -7.25 -0.34
C GLY A 96 13.61 -5.95 -0.71
N CYS A 97 14.03 -5.83 -1.96
CA CYS A 97 14.73 -4.66 -2.50
C CYS A 97 14.07 -4.15 -3.79
N ASP A 98 14.48 -2.98 -4.26
CA ASP A 98 13.88 -2.30 -5.42
C ASP A 98 13.86 -3.15 -6.70
N THR A 99 14.82 -4.06 -6.86
CA THR A 99 14.93 -4.92 -8.06
C THR A 99 14.27 -6.30 -7.89
N ASP A 100 13.94 -6.70 -6.67
CA ASP A 100 13.29 -7.98 -6.36
C ASP A 100 12.54 -7.84 -5.02
N TYR A 101 11.23 -7.63 -5.12
CA TYR A 101 10.34 -7.44 -3.98
C TYR A 101 9.07 -8.30 -4.09
N PHE A 102 8.52 -8.60 -2.92
CA PHE A 102 7.27 -9.36 -2.76
C PHE A 102 6.21 -8.47 -2.14
N LEU A 103 5.16 -8.10 -2.89
CA LEU A 103 3.95 -7.46 -2.36
C LEU A 103 3.30 -8.43 -1.39
N CYS A 104 3.50 -8.24 -0.09
CA CYS A 104 3.44 -9.30 0.91
C CYS A 104 2.06 -9.36 1.58
N PRO A 105 1.18 -10.33 1.23
CA PRO A 105 -0.10 -10.47 1.92
C PRO A 105 0.12 -10.99 3.34
N MET A 106 -0.67 -10.45 4.27
CA MET A 106 -0.61 -10.75 5.70
C MET A 106 -2.00 -10.62 6.32
N THR A 107 -2.21 -11.12 7.53
CA THR A 107 -3.47 -10.91 8.23
C THR A 107 -3.65 -9.43 8.59
N PRO A 108 -4.89 -8.98 8.82
CA PRO A 108 -5.13 -7.66 9.41
C PRO A 108 -4.47 -7.48 10.78
N LEU A 109 -4.28 -8.56 11.55
CA LEU A 109 -3.66 -8.50 12.88
C LEU A 109 -2.18 -8.12 12.76
N LEU A 110 -1.46 -8.77 11.83
CA LEU A 110 -0.08 -8.41 11.52
C LEU A 110 0.01 -7.01 10.90
N ALA A 111 -0.89 -6.67 9.97
CA ALA A 111 -0.92 -5.33 9.36
C ALA A 111 -1.07 -4.23 10.43
N GLN A 112 -1.95 -4.43 11.42
CA GLN A 112 -2.11 -3.49 12.53
C GLN A 112 -0.86 -3.43 13.42
N ARG A 113 -0.19 -4.55 13.66
CA ARG A 113 1.08 -4.59 14.43
C ARG A 113 2.18 -3.80 13.72
N ILE A 114 2.28 -3.92 12.40
CA ILE A 114 3.21 -3.13 11.57
C ILE A 114 2.82 -1.66 11.58
N ALA A 115 1.53 -1.34 11.48
CA ALA A 115 1.04 0.03 11.52
C ALA A 115 1.42 0.71 12.85
N ASN A 116 1.20 0.02 13.97
CA ASN A 116 1.61 0.49 15.30
C ASN A 116 3.12 0.72 15.39
N PHE A 117 3.94 -0.21 14.86
CA PHE A 117 5.40 -0.10 14.89
C PHE A 117 5.91 1.09 14.06
N THR A 118 5.31 1.32 12.90
CA THR A 118 5.73 2.37 11.94
C THR A 118 5.06 3.72 12.18
N GLY A 119 4.14 3.83 13.15
CA GLY A 119 3.36 5.03 13.41
C GLY A 119 2.37 5.36 12.28
N THR A 120 1.87 4.33 11.58
CA THR A 120 0.92 4.46 10.47
C THR A 120 -0.46 3.89 10.84
N THR A 121 -1.42 3.98 9.93
CA THR A 121 -2.77 3.42 10.09
C THR A 121 -3.21 2.77 8.78
N MET A 122 -4.08 1.76 8.88
CA MET A 122 -4.80 1.25 7.71
C MET A 122 -5.76 2.32 7.18
N PRO A 123 -6.00 2.38 5.86
CA PRO A 123 -6.89 3.36 5.27
C PRO A 123 -8.36 3.07 5.61
N THR A 124 -9.21 4.08 5.51
CA THR A 124 -10.67 3.87 5.43
C THR A 124 -11.08 3.65 3.97
N ARG A 125 -12.30 3.15 3.73
CA ARG A 125 -12.88 3.05 2.37
C ARG A 125 -12.75 4.36 1.58
N LYS A 126 -12.95 5.50 2.24
CA LYS A 126 -12.87 6.82 1.62
C LYS A 126 -11.44 7.15 1.19
N MET A 127 -10.47 6.88 2.06
CA MET A 127 -9.04 7.06 1.75
C MET A 127 -8.60 6.18 0.58
N VAL A 128 -9.04 4.92 0.52
CA VAL A 128 -8.70 4.03 -0.62
C VAL A 128 -9.18 4.65 -1.95
N ASN A 129 -10.40 5.21 -2.00
CA ASN A 129 -10.89 5.88 -3.20
C ASN A 129 -10.07 7.13 -3.56
N GLN A 130 -9.73 7.95 -2.56
CA GLN A 130 -8.92 9.16 -2.75
C GLN A 130 -7.50 8.82 -3.26
N ILE A 131 -6.88 7.79 -2.68
CA ILE A 131 -5.57 7.26 -3.09
C ILE A 131 -5.63 6.82 -4.55
N TRP A 132 -6.60 5.98 -4.92
CA TRP A 132 -6.74 5.51 -6.31
C TRP A 132 -6.97 6.67 -7.29
N GLN A 133 -7.81 7.64 -6.94
CA GLN A 133 -8.08 8.80 -7.79
C GLN A 133 -6.79 9.57 -8.09
N GLN A 134 -5.95 9.79 -7.07
CA GLN A 134 -4.71 10.56 -7.16
C GLN A 134 -3.51 9.76 -7.67
N ALA A 135 -3.60 8.42 -7.71
CA ALA A 135 -2.53 7.57 -8.24
C ALA A 135 -2.30 7.85 -9.75
N PRO A 136 -1.12 8.33 -10.18
CA PRO A 136 -0.81 8.46 -11.59
C PRO A 136 -0.68 7.09 -12.28
N CYS A 137 -0.19 6.07 -11.59
CA CYS A 137 -0.10 4.70 -12.12
C CYS A 137 -1.35 3.91 -11.70
N LYS A 138 -2.25 3.63 -12.65
CA LYS A 138 -3.43 2.80 -12.41
C LYS A 138 -3.27 1.46 -13.12
N LEU A 139 -3.30 0.37 -12.37
CA LEU A 139 -3.21 -0.99 -12.90
C LEU A 139 -4.59 -1.63 -12.88
N ALA A 140 -4.95 -2.34 -13.95
CA ALA A 140 -6.21 -3.09 -13.99
C ALA A 140 -6.14 -4.30 -13.04
N PRO A 141 -7.21 -4.60 -12.28
CA PRO A 141 -7.26 -5.77 -11.40
C PRO A 141 -7.00 -7.07 -12.15
N GLN A 142 -6.20 -7.96 -11.55
CA GLN A 142 -5.91 -9.30 -12.08
C GLN A 142 -6.34 -10.36 -11.08
N THR A 143 -7.35 -11.17 -11.40
CA THR A 143 -7.96 -12.09 -10.43
C THR A 143 -7.40 -13.51 -10.54
N ILE A 144 -7.36 -14.21 -9.40
CA ILE A 144 -7.19 -15.66 -9.31
C ILE A 144 -8.50 -16.24 -8.79
N ALA A 145 -8.99 -17.32 -9.40
CA ALA A 145 -10.22 -17.98 -8.96
C ALA A 145 -10.07 -18.51 -7.51
N PRO A 146 -11.12 -18.42 -6.67
CA PRO A 146 -11.06 -18.91 -5.29
C PRO A 146 -10.69 -20.40 -5.23
N SER A 147 -9.83 -20.75 -4.28
CA SER A 147 -9.43 -22.14 -4.02
C SER A 147 -9.02 -22.31 -2.54
N PRO A 148 -8.95 -23.54 -2.02
CA PRO A 148 -8.42 -23.80 -0.68
C PRO A 148 -6.97 -23.33 -0.49
N GLN A 149 -6.21 -23.13 -1.57
CA GLN A 149 -4.83 -22.66 -1.54
C GLN A 149 -4.72 -21.13 -1.52
N MET A 150 -5.83 -20.37 -1.59
CA MET A 150 -5.78 -18.91 -1.78
C MET A 150 -5.13 -18.12 -0.64
N THR A 151 -4.91 -18.75 0.52
CA THR A 151 -4.22 -18.18 1.69
C THR A 151 -2.76 -18.61 1.82
N THR A 152 -2.23 -19.32 0.81
CA THR A 152 -0.86 -19.85 0.78
C THR A 152 0.11 -18.92 0.06
N VAL A 153 1.38 -18.95 0.49
CA VAL A 153 2.45 -18.13 -0.10
C VAL A 153 2.66 -18.40 -1.60
N PRO A 154 2.57 -19.64 -2.12
CA PRO A 154 2.62 -19.86 -3.56
C PRO A 154 1.57 -19.07 -4.35
N VAL A 155 0.30 -19.06 -3.92
CA VAL A 155 -0.75 -18.27 -4.60
C VAL A 155 -0.49 -16.76 -4.47
N PHE A 156 0.05 -16.31 -3.34
CA PHE A 156 0.47 -14.92 -3.18
C PHE A 156 1.59 -14.54 -4.16
N ALA A 157 2.56 -15.44 -4.37
CA ALA A 157 3.67 -15.26 -5.30
C ALA A 157 3.23 -15.26 -6.77
N ASP A 158 2.26 -16.11 -7.12
CA ASP A 158 1.63 -16.11 -8.45
C ASP A 158 0.98 -14.75 -8.73
N HIS A 159 0.16 -14.25 -7.80
CA HIS A 159 -0.45 -12.94 -7.94
C HIS A 159 0.58 -11.80 -7.93
N ASN A 160 1.66 -11.90 -7.16
CA ASN A 160 2.76 -10.93 -7.21
C ASN A 160 3.36 -10.85 -8.61
N SER A 161 3.58 -12.00 -9.26
CA SER A 161 4.12 -12.08 -10.62
C SER A 161 3.15 -11.52 -11.68
N MET A 162 1.85 -11.76 -11.51
CA MET A 162 0.81 -11.15 -12.36
C MET A 162 0.86 -9.62 -12.27
N VAL A 163 0.85 -9.07 -11.05
CA VAL A 163 0.91 -7.62 -10.82
C VAL A 163 2.22 -7.03 -11.35
N TRP A 164 3.36 -7.71 -11.14
CA TRP A 164 4.64 -7.27 -11.68
C TRP A 164 4.64 -7.19 -13.22
N THR A 165 3.96 -8.10 -13.91
CA THR A 165 3.80 -8.03 -15.38
C THR A 165 3.11 -6.73 -15.79
N SER A 166 2.06 -6.33 -15.08
CA SER A 166 1.36 -5.06 -15.33
C SER A 166 2.20 -3.84 -14.91
N ARG A 167 2.88 -3.92 -13.76
CA ARG A 167 3.67 -2.82 -13.19
C ARG A 167 4.91 -2.51 -14.01
N SER A 168 5.64 -3.54 -14.44
CA SER A 168 6.87 -3.41 -15.23
C SER A 168 6.65 -2.69 -16.56
N ALA A 169 5.50 -2.92 -17.21
CA ALA A 169 5.10 -2.19 -18.42
C ALA A 169 4.88 -0.69 -18.20
N GLN A 170 4.69 -0.24 -16.96
CA GLN A 170 4.45 1.17 -16.60
C GLN A 170 5.72 1.88 -16.08
N LEU A 171 6.82 1.18 -15.83
CA LEU A 171 7.99 1.75 -15.13
C LEU A 171 8.67 2.90 -15.89
N ALA A 172 8.60 2.90 -17.22
CA ALA A 172 9.17 3.98 -18.04
C ALA A 172 8.45 5.33 -17.83
N THR A 173 7.12 5.31 -17.62
CA THR A 173 6.29 6.50 -17.43
C THR A 173 6.04 6.80 -15.95
N HIS A 174 5.96 5.75 -15.14
CA HIS A 174 5.66 5.79 -13.72
C HIS A 174 6.70 4.96 -12.96
N PRO A 175 7.88 5.52 -12.66
CA PRO A 175 8.95 4.81 -11.98
C PRO A 175 8.51 4.30 -10.59
N LEU A 176 9.31 3.39 -10.01
CA LEU A 176 9.10 2.96 -8.62
C LEU A 176 9.04 4.17 -7.68
N GLY A 177 8.15 4.12 -6.69
CA GLY A 177 7.82 5.28 -5.84
C GLY A 177 6.70 6.17 -6.40
N SER A 178 6.27 6.00 -7.64
CA SER A 178 5.03 6.62 -8.14
C SER A 178 3.82 5.98 -7.44
N LEU A 179 2.89 6.80 -6.96
CA LEU A 179 1.66 6.30 -6.34
C LEU A 179 0.89 5.40 -7.32
N THR A 180 0.70 4.15 -6.91
CA THR A 180 0.10 3.08 -7.71
C THR A 180 -1.20 2.63 -7.07
N GLY A 181 -2.20 2.29 -7.87
CA GLY A 181 -3.45 1.73 -7.35
C GLY A 181 -4.20 0.86 -8.36
N GLY A 182 -5.11 0.05 -7.83
CA GLY A 182 -5.99 -0.85 -8.59
C GLY A 182 -5.48 -2.29 -8.69
N ASP A 183 -4.26 -2.57 -8.27
CA ASP A 183 -3.59 -3.87 -8.40
C ASP A 183 -3.91 -4.87 -7.28
N LYS A 184 -4.29 -4.42 -6.07
CA LYS A 184 -4.71 -5.29 -4.96
C LYS A 184 -5.99 -4.80 -4.28
N LYS A 185 -6.47 -5.61 -3.34
CA LYS A 185 -7.51 -5.25 -2.37
C LYS A 185 -6.87 -4.63 -1.14
N ASP A 186 -7.59 -3.73 -0.49
CA ASP A 186 -7.18 -3.08 0.75
C ASP A 186 -7.89 -3.71 1.94
N VAL A 187 -7.16 -3.91 3.04
CA VAL A 187 -7.75 -4.03 4.37
C VAL A 187 -8.07 -2.62 4.86
N VAL A 188 -9.31 -2.39 5.31
CA VAL A 188 -9.78 -1.05 5.67
C VAL A 188 -10.35 -0.97 7.08
N ILE A 189 -10.18 0.19 7.70
CA ILE A 189 -10.86 0.51 8.96
C ILE A 189 -12.32 0.82 8.66
N SER A 190 -13.24 0.13 9.35
CA SER A 190 -14.67 0.30 9.19
C SER A 190 -15.44 -0.18 10.41
N ASN A 191 -16.49 0.55 10.78
CA ASN A 191 -17.37 0.19 11.89
C ASN A 191 -18.20 -1.08 11.62
N ILE A 192 -18.26 -1.57 10.38
CA ILE A 192 -18.96 -2.84 10.09
C ILE A 192 -18.25 -4.05 10.70
N ILE A 193 -17.05 -3.85 11.26
CA ILE A 193 -16.32 -4.89 11.99
C ILE A 193 -16.94 -5.20 13.36
N TYR A 194 -17.72 -4.28 13.93
CA TYR A 194 -18.34 -4.49 15.24
C TYR A 194 -19.46 -5.55 15.17
N GLY A 195 -19.61 -6.29 16.27
CA GLY A 195 -20.68 -7.30 16.42
C GLY A 195 -20.29 -8.71 15.95
N PHE A 196 -19.02 -8.93 15.58
CA PHE A 196 -18.52 -10.25 15.20
C PHE A 196 -17.60 -10.79 16.30
N PRO A 197 -18.04 -11.80 17.10
CA PRO A 197 -17.19 -12.42 18.11
C PRO A 197 -16.07 -13.24 17.45
N ALA A 198 -15.09 -13.67 18.25
CA ALA A 198 -13.98 -14.47 17.78
C ALA A 198 -14.45 -15.77 17.05
N PRO A 199 -13.80 -16.17 15.94
CA PRO A 199 -12.71 -15.45 15.28
C PRO A 199 -13.21 -14.14 14.67
N GLY A 200 -12.46 -13.06 14.89
CA GLY A 200 -12.80 -11.74 14.38
C GLY A 200 -12.84 -11.72 12.85
N ARG A 201 -13.33 -10.63 12.29
CA ARG A 201 -13.42 -10.45 10.83
C ARG A 201 -12.36 -9.49 10.34
N VAL A 202 -12.13 -9.51 9.04
CA VAL A 202 -11.41 -8.44 8.33
C VAL A 202 -12.40 -7.68 7.45
N VAL A 203 -12.24 -6.36 7.35
CA VAL A 203 -12.97 -5.58 6.35
C VAL A 203 -12.06 -5.29 5.18
N ILE A 204 -12.48 -5.68 3.98
CA ILE A 204 -11.75 -5.44 2.74
C ILE A 204 -12.55 -4.60 1.77
N TYR A 205 -11.85 -3.87 0.91
CA TYR A 205 -12.43 -2.99 -0.10
C TYR A 205 -11.44 -2.75 -1.25
N GLY A 206 -11.92 -2.25 -2.38
CA GLY A 206 -11.10 -1.62 -3.40
C GLY A 206 -10.84 -2.51 -4.61
N TRP A 207 -9.57 -2.62 -5.00
CA TRP A 207 -9.16 -3.35 -6.21
C TRP A 207 -9.88 -2.80 -7.45
N HIS A 208 -9.69 -1.50 -7.66
CA HIS A 208 -10.46 -0.70 -8.61
C HIS A 208 -10.09 -0.97 -10.06
N TYR A 209 -11.11 -1.11 -10.92
CA TYR A 209 -10.94 -0.99 -12.35
C TYR A 209 -10.40 0.39 -12.74
N LEU A 210 -9.88 0.52 -13.97
CA LEU A 210 -9.43 1.81 -14.51
C LEU A 210 -10.54 2.89 -14.54
N SER A 211 -11.81 2.48 -14.49
CA SER A 211 -12.96 3.38 -14.36
C SER A 211 -13.14 3.96 -12.95
N GLY A 212 -12.43 3.44 -11.95
CA GLY A 212 -12.62 3.77 -10.54
C GLY A 212 -13.74 2.99 -9.87
N THR A 213 -14.33 2.00 -10.55
CA THR A 213 -15.30 1.10 -9.92
C THR A 213 -14.54 0.01 -9.14
N PRO A 214 -14.81 -0.19 -7.84
CA PRO A 214 -14.17 -1.26 -7.07
C PRO A 214 -14.75 -2.63 -7.47
N ILE A 215 -13.90 -3.62 -7.75
CA ILE A 215 -14.35 -5.02 -7.90
C ILE A 215 -14.63 -5.66 -6.53
N GLN A 216 -13.93 -5.20 -5.47
CA GLN A 216 -14.16 -5.63 -4.10
C GLN A 216 -15.04 -4.59 -3.39
N PRO A 217 -16.36 -4.84 -3.22
CA PRO A 217 -17.19 -3.99 -2.38
C PRO A 217 -16.73 -4.07 -0.92
N LEU A 218 -17.23 -3.16 -0.09
CA LEU A 218 -16.94 -3.17 1.34
C LEU A 218 -17.49 -4.46 1.94
N TYR A 219 -16.62 -5.34 2.39
CA TYR A 219 -16.96 -6.72 2.72
C TYR A 219 -16.24 -7.20 3.97
N ASN A 220 -16.97 -7.89 4.86
CA ASN A 220 -16.47 -8.40 6.14
C ASN A 220 -16.74 -9.90 6.34
N GLY A 221 -16.93 -10.66 5.27
CA GLY A 221 -17.23 -12.10 5.36
C GLY A 221 -16.00 -13.01 5.55
N HIS A 222 -14.79 -12.45 5.54
CA HIS A 222 -13.57 -13.20 5.83
C HIS A 222 -13.17 -13.08 7.30
N GLU A 223 -12.59 -14.14 7.84
CA GLU A 223 -11.95 -14.13 9.15
C GLU A 223 -10.69 -13.25 9.11
N GLU A 224 -10.22 -12.85 10.30
CA GLU A 224 -9.00 -12.06 10.47
C GLU A 224 -7.70 -12.89 10.36
N THR A 225 -7.77 -14.12 9.85
CA THR A 225 -6.71 -15.15 9.82
C THR A 225 -6.28 -15.56 8.41
#